data_AF-A0A1G0XBU6-F1
#
_entry.id   AF-A0A1G0XBU6-F1
#
_cell.length_a   1.000
_cell.length_b   1.000
_cell.length_c   1.000
_cell.angle_alpha   90.00
_cell.angle_beta   90.00
_cell.angle_gamma   90.00
#
_symmetry.space_group_name_H-M   'P 1'
#
loop_
_entity.id
_entity.type
_entity.pdbx_description
1 polymer ?
#
loop_
_entity_poly.entity_id
_entity_poly.type
_entity_poly.pdbx_seq_one_letter_code
_entity_poly.pdbx_strand_id
1 'polypeptide(L)'
;MKIATHKKVTLEKFGVEAADIHEWIDGLFDHKSFNEFCRTGVLAGFNPYEHRKYRHCKEAVEEAIEIFKDRYTEDIIRKVFESHVREDYFGYYPSIDDFGKEKFLKKYHIY
;
A
#
# COMPACT_ATOMS: atom_id res chain seq x y z
N MET A 1 0.31 -1.73 7.28
CA MET A 1 -0.19 -1.42 8.63
C MET A 1 -1.72 -1.62 8.61
N LYS A 2 -2.51 -1.35 9.66
CA LYS A 2 -3.98 -1.36 9.52
C LYS A 2 -4.44 -0.02 8.92
N ILE A 3 -5.45 -0.04 8.05
CA ILE A 3 -6.06 1.17 7.45
C ILE A 3 -6.41 2.23 8.51
N ALA A 4 -6.98 1.83 9.64
CA ALA A 4 -7.32 2.74 10.73
C ALA A 4 -6.11 3.52 11.28
N THR A 5 -4.92 2.89 11.29
CA THR A 5 -3.69 3.56 11.72
C THR A 5 -3.21 4.55 10.66
N HIS A 6 -3.24 4.18 9.38
CA HIS A 6 -2.90 5.11 8.29
C HIS A 6 -3.79 6.35 8.32
N LYS A 7 -5.12 6.17 8.41
CA LYS A 7 -6.08 7.27 8.52
C LYS A 7 -5.76 8.22 9.66
N LYS A 8 -5.45 7.67 10.84
CA LYS A 8 -5.11 8.47 12.03
C LYS A 8 -3.84 9.30 11.78
N VAL A 9 -2.79 8.67 11.25
CA VAL A 9 -1.52 9.36 10.97
C VAL A 9 -1.70 10.44 9.90
N THR A 10 -2.46 10.15 8.84
CA THR A 10 -2.80 11.13 7.78
C THR A 10 -3.59 12.31 8.35
N LEU A 11 -4.58 12.05 9.22
CA LEU A 11 -5.35 13.11 9.88
C LEU A 11 -4.47 14.01 10.74
N GLU A 12 -3.56 13.42 11.52
CA GLU A 12 -2.63 14.17 12.38
C GLU A 12 -1.62 15.00 11.56
N LYS A 13 -1.17 14.51 10.41
CA LYS A 13 -0.16 15.18 9.57
C LYS A 13 -0.75 16.22 8.61
N PHE A 14 -1.92 15.94 8.04
CA PHE A 14 -2.44 16.67 6.88
C PHE A 14 -3.85 17.25 7.10
N GLY A 15 -4.47 16.99 8.25
CA GLY A 15 -5.80 17.51 8.58
C GLY A 15 -6.95 16.86 7.82
N VAL A 16 -6.68 15.77 7.08
CA VAL A 16 -7.68 14.98 6.34
C VAL A 16 -7.44 13.49 6.59
N GLU A 17 -8.50 12.68 6.65
CA GLU A 17 -8.34 11.23 6.79
C GLU A 17 -7.99 10.54 5.47
N ALA A 18 -8.52 11.04 4.35
CA ALA A 18 -8.37 10.49 2.99
C ALA A 18 -8.49 8.95 2.92
N ALA A 19 -9.52 8.42 3.60
CA ALA A 19 -9.72 6.98 3.77
C ALA A 19 -9.83 6.23 2.43
N ASP A 20 -10.46 6.84 1.45
CA ASP A 20 -10.65 6.29 0.11
C ASP A 20 -9.32 6.08 -0.64
N ILE A 21 -8.32 6.94 -0.41
CA ILE A 21 -6.97 6.75 -0.97
C ILE A 21 -6.32 5.50 -0.34
N HIS A 22 -6.39 5.35 0.99
CA HIS A 22 -5.83 4.18 1.69
C HIS A 22 -6.51 2.87 1.28
N GLU A 23 -7.84 2.88 1.21
CA GLU A 23 -8.63 1.74 0.74
C GLU A 23 -8.30 1.37 -0.70
N TRP A 24 -8.03 2.36 -1.55
CA TRP A 24 -7.60 2.10 -2.92
C TRP A 24 -6.19 1.50 -3.00
N ILE A 25 -5.24 1.98 -2.19
CA ILE A 25 -3.87 1.43 -2.16
C ILE A 25 -3.87 -0.05 -1.73
N ASP A 26 -4.62 -0.38 -0.67
CA ASP A 26 -4.73 -1.74 -0.14
C ASP A 26 -5.77 -2.61 -0.88
N GLY A 27 -6.58 -2.01 -1.75
CA GLY A 27 -7.78 -2.64 -2.34
C GLY A 27 -7.53 -3.84 -3.26
N LEU A 28 -6.28 -4.18 -3.56
CA LEU A 28 -5.88 -5.37 -4.33
C LEU A 28 -5.52 -6.57 -3.45
N PHE A 29 -5.65 -6.45 -2.13
CA PHE A 29 -5.35 -7.54 -1.20
C PHE A 29 -6.32 -8.72 -1.36
N ASP A 30 -5.78 -9.93 -1.61
CA ASP A 30 -6.58 -11.15 -1.73
C ASP A 30 -6.94 -11.72 -0.35
N HIS A 31 -8.00 -11.17 0.24
CA HIS A 31 -8.54 -11.62 1.52
C HIS A 31 -8.95 -13.10 1.52
N LYS A 32 -9.43 -13.62 0.38
CA LYS A 32 -9.93 -15.00 0.30
C LYS A 32 -8.78 -15.99 0.42
N SER A 33 -7.76 -15.83 -0.42
CA SER A 33 -6.58 -16.70 -0.39
C SER A 33 -5.78 -16.53 0.90
N PHE A 34 -5.70 -15.31 1.44
CA PHE A 34 -5.06 -15.07 2.74
C PHE A 34 -5.78 -15.80 3.89
N ASN A 35 -7.11 -15.73 3.94
CA ASN A 35 -7.88 -16.43 4.97
C ASN A 35 -7.74 -17.95 4.87
N GLU A 36 -7.75 -18.50 3.64
CA GLU A 36 -7.52 -19.92 3.41
C GLU A 36 -6.11 -20.34 3.85
N PHE A 37 -5.11 -19.54 3.49
CA PHE A 37 -3.74 -19.71 3.92
C PHE A 37 -3.64 -19.73 5.47
N CYS A 38 -4.26 -18.78 6.17
CA CYS A 38 -4.30 -18.76 7.64
C CYS A 38 -4.99 -19.99 8.25
N ARG A 39 -5.98 -20.57 7.57
CA ARG A 39 -6.70 -21.77 8.06
C ARG A 39 -5.93 -23.07 7.84
N THR A 40 -5.25 -23.18 6.70
CA THR A 40 -4.64 -24.44 6.23
C THR A 40 -3.15 -24.50 6.50
N GLY A 41 -2.49 -23.36 6.71
CA GLY A 41 -1.04 -23.24 6.90
C GLY A 41 -0.21 -23.48 5.64
N VAL A 42 -0.82 -23.89 4.52
CA VAL A 42 -0.12 -24.17 3.27
C VAL A 42 -1.00 -23.77 2.08
N LEU A 43 -0.56 -22.77 1.33
CA LEU A 43 -1.05 -22.48 -0.01
C LEU A 43 0.17 -22.34 -0.92
N ALA A 44 0.47 -23.38 -1.68
CA ALA A 44 1.68 -23.45 -2.49
C ALA A 44 1.75 -22.26 -3.47
N GLY A 45 2.84 -21.50 -3.42
CA GLY A 45 3.05 -20.32 -4.27
C GLY A 45 2.24 -19.08 -3.86
N PHE A 46 1.52 -19.11 -2.73
CA PHE A 46 0.84 -17.92 -2.23
C PHE A 46 1.82 -16.95 -1.58
N ASN A 47 1.82 -15.71 -2.08
CA ASN A 47 2.53 -14.59 -1.49
C ASN A 47 1.50 -13.51 -1.12
N PRO A 48 1.26 -13.24 0.18
CA PRO A 48 0.29 -12.24 0.59
C PRO A 48 0.66 -10.82 0.13
N TYR A 49 1.91 -10.57 -0.27
CA TYR A 49 2.40 -9.26 -0.71
C TYR A 49 2.39 -9.07 -2.24
N GLU A 50 2.00 -10.09 -3.01
CA GLU A 50 2.13 -10.07 -4.49
C GLU A 50 1.40 -8.90 -5.15
N HIS A 51 0.26 -8.49 -4.58
CA HIS A 51 -0.55 -7.37 -5.05
C HIS A 51 0.12 -5.99 -4.84
N ARG A 52 1.10 -5.89 -3.93
CA ARG A 52 1.69 -4.60 -3.55
C ARG A 52 2.47 -3.94 -4.67
N LYS A 53 3.03 -4.72 -5.60
CA LYS A 53 3.79 -4.19 -6.75
C LYS A 53 2.97 -3.26 -7.66
N TYR A 54 1.64 -3.33 -7.59
CA TYR A 54 0.75 -2.52 -8.44
C TYR A 54 0.44 -1.13 -7.85
N ARG A 55 0.30 -1.00 -6.53
CA ARG A 55 -0.15 0.25 -5.88
C ARG A 55 0.69 0.73 -4.72
N HIS A 56 1.66 -0.06 -4.26
CA HIS A 56 2.63 0.34 -3.25
C HIS A 56 3.98 0.70 -3.88
N CYS A 57 3.97 1.32 -5.06
CA CYS A 57 5.15 1.82 -5.73
C CYS A 57 4.98 3.30 -6.05
N LYS A 58 6.09 4.05 -6.10
CA LYS A 58 6.08 5.49 -6.36
C LYS A 58 5.41 5.86 -7.68
N GLU A 59 5.46 4.98 -8.67
CA GLU A 59 4.87 5.18 -9.99
C GLU A 59 3.33 5.20 -9.94
N ALA A 60 2.71 4.48 -8.99
CA ALA A 60 1.25 4.40 -8.87
C ALA A 60 0.61 5.69 -8.32
N VAL A 61 1.40 6.66 -7.86
CA VAL A 61 0.88 7.95 -7.40
C VAL A 61 0.17 8.72 -8.52
N GLU A 62 0.62 8.57 -9.78
CA GLU A 62 0.01 9.24 -10.92
C GLU A 62 -1.40 8.71 -11.20
N GLU A 63 -1.62 7.40 -11.03
CA GLU A 63 -2.96 6.81 -11.11
C GLU A 63 -3.85 7.29 -9.97
N ALA A 64 -3.30 7.39 -8.74
CA ALA A 64 -4.05 7.92 -7.60
C ALA A 64 -4.49 9.37 -7.85
N ILE A 65 -3.62 10.21 -8.42
CA ILE A 65 -3.95 11.60 -8.76
C ILE A 65 -5.12 11.65 -9.72
N GLU A 66 -5.09 10.87 -10.80
CA GLU A 66 -6.18 10.86 -11.78
C GLU A 66 -7.51 10.38 -11.20
N ILE A 67 -7.48 9.40 -10.28
CA ILE A 67 -8.69 8.86 -9.63
C ILE A 67 -9.28 9.85 -8.63
N PHE A 68 -8.45 10.61 -7.92
CA PHE A 68 -8.87 11.39 -6.76
C PHE A 68 -8.84 12.91 -6.95
N LYS A 69 -8.42 13.41 -8.13
CA LYS A 69 -8.30 14.85 -8.44
C LYS A 69 -9.58 15.68 -8.25
N ASP A 70 -10.74 15.05 -8.35
CA ASP A 70 -12.03 15.74 -8.15
C ASP A 70 -12.40 15.91 -6.67
N ARG A 71 -11.67 15.25 -5.76
CA ARG A 71 -11.96 15.22 -4.30
C ARG A 71 -10.89 15.90 -3.47
N TYR A 72 -9.63 15.81 -3.89
CA TYR A 72 -8.49 16.33 -3.16
C TYR A 72 -7.55 17.07 -4.11
N THR A 73 -6.77 18.01 -3.57
CA THR A 73 -5.69 18.62 -4.33
C THR A 73 -4.60 17.59 -4.62
N GLU A 74 -3.89 17.76 -5.74
CA GLU A 74 -2.77 16.88 -6.10
C GLU A 74 -1.73 16.75 -4.96
N ASP A 75 -1.42 17.86 -4.28
CA ASP A 75 -0.51 17.88 -3.13
C ASP A 75 -0.96 16.97 -1.98
N ILE A 76 -2.26 16.98 -1.66
CA ILE A 76 -2.83 16.09 -0.64
C ILE A 76 -2.75 14.64 -1.10
N ILE A 77 -3.14 14.34 -2.35
CA ILE A 77 -3.10 12.97 -2.89
C ILE A 77 -1.67 12.42 -2.81
N ARG A 78 -0.68 13.18 -3.27
CA ARG A 78 0.75 12.78 -3.22
C ARG A 78 1.21 12.54 -1.78
N LYS A 79 0.91 13.45 -0.86
CA LYS A 79 1.31 13.35 0.55
C LYS A 79 0.69 12.14 1.25
N VAL A 80 -0.61 11.90 1.05
CA VAL A 80 -1.32 10.76 1.64
C VAL A 80 -0.78 9.44 1.07
N PHE A 81 -0.65 9.36 -0.26
CA PHE A 81 -0.14 8.17 -0.93
C PHE A 81 1.29 7.84 -0.47
N GLU A 82 2.20 8.83 -0.53
CA GLU A 82 3.59 8.65 -0.10
C GLU A 82 3.69 8.27 1.39
N SER A 83 2.91 8.94 2.27
CA SER A 83 2.92 8.62 3.70
C SER A 83 2.47 7.18 3.95
N HIS A 84 1.38 6.75 3.32
CA HIS A 84 0.88 5.37 3.44
C HIS A 84 1.94 4.35 3.03
N VAL A 85 2.50 4.52 1.82
CA VAL A 85 3.49 3.58 1.29
C VAL A 85 4.74 3.57 2.19
N ARG A 86 5.26 4.74 2.59
CA ARG A 86 6.43 4.81 3.46
C ARG A 86 6.20 4.17 4.82
N GLU A 87 5.03 4.35 5.42
CA GLU A 87 4.68 3.73 6.70
C GLU A 87 4.76 2.20 6.63
N ASP A 88 4.40 1.63 5.49
CA ASP A 88 4.46 0.19 5.24
C ASP A 88 5.87 -0.36 4.93
N TYR A 89 6.80 0.51 4.55
CA TYR A 89 8.18 0.15 4.24
C TYR A 89 9.20 0.83 5.16
N PHE A 90 8.81 1.16 6.40
CA PHE A 90 9.68 1.75 7.43
C PHE A 90 10.41 3.02 6.95
N GLY A 91 9.68 3.90 6.26
CA GLY A 91 10.18 5.16 5.71
C GLY A 91 10.72 5.04 4.28
N TYR A 92 10.93 3.84 3.75
CA TYR A 92 11.36 3.65 2.37
C TYR A 92 10.20 3.86 1.38
N TYR A 93 10.48 4.47 0.22
CA TYR A 93 9.47 4.66 -0.82
C TYR A 93 9.86 3.84 -2.06
N PRO A 94 9.35 2.60 -2.20
CA PRO A 94 9.74 1.68 -3.24
C PRO A 94 9.29 2.12 -4.63
N SER A 95 10.08 1.71 -5.62
CA SER A 95 9.73 1.72 -7.04
C SER A 95 9.19 0.38 -7.50
N ILE A 96 8.53 0.33 -8.65
CA ILE A 96 8.10 -0.92 -9.27
C ILE A 96 9.27 -1.92 -9.46
N ASP A 97 10.46 -1.43 -9.82
CA ASP A 97 11.68 -2.23 -9.96
C ASP A 97 12.10 -2.91 -8.66
N ASP A 98 11.82 -2.31 -7.50
CA ASP A 98 12.19 -2.90 -6.21
C ASP A 98 11.46 -4.22 -5.95
N PHE A 99 10.23 -4.37 -6.44
CA PHE A 99 9.46 -5.60 -6.33
C PHE A 99 10.05 -6.77 -7.15
N GLY A 100 10.96 -6.50 -8.09
CA GLY A 100 11.73 -7.53 -8.80
C GLY A 100 13.05 -7.93 -8.11
N LYS A 101 13.47 -7.20 -7.06
CA LYS A 101 14.77 -7.40 -6.41
C LYS A 101 14.64 -8.34 -5.23
N GLU A 102 15.36 -9.47 -5.29
CA GLU A 102 15.37 -10.47 -4.21
C GLU A 102 15.72 -9.85 -2.84
N LYS A 103 16.68 -8.91 -2.79
CA LYS A 103 17.08 -8.20 -1.56
C LYS A 103 15.94 -7.36 -0.96
N PHE A 104 15.11 -6.75 -1.80
CA PHE A 104 13.96 -5.96 -1.35
C PHE A 104 12.89 -6.87 -0.78
N LEU A 105 12.54 -7.93 -1.51
CA LEU A 105 11.56 -8.93 -1.09
C LEU A 105 11.96 -9.58 0.24
N LYS A 106 13.22 -10.04 0.37
CA LYS A 106 13.76 -10.62 1.62
C LYS A 106 13.74 -9.66 2.81
N LYS A 107 13.76 -8.34 2.57
CA LYS A 107 13.77 -7.34 3.64
C LYS A 107 12.36 -6.97 4.11
N TYR A 108 11.41 -6.86 3.17
CA TYR A 108 10.11 -6.24 3.43
C TYR A 108 8.92 -7.18 3.24
N HIS A 109 9.06 -8.26 2.49
CA HIS A 109 7.99 -9.21 2.16
C HIS A 109 8.34 -10.59 2.73
N ILE A 110 8.60 -10.63 4.03
CA ILE A 110 8.94 -11.86 4.74
C ILE A 110 7.64 -12.52 5.16
N TYR A 111 7.41 -13.74 4.68
CA TYR A 111 6.31 -14.62 5.08
C TYR A 111 6.89 -16.02 5.36
#